data_AF-A0A534DIW8-F1
#
_entry.id   AF-A0A534DIW8-F1
#
_cell.length_a   1.000
_cell.length_b   1.000
_cell.length_c   1.000
_cell.angle_alpha   90.00
_cell.angle_beta   90.00
_cell.angle_gamma   90.00
#
_symmetry.space_group_name_H-M   'P 1'
#
loop_
_entity.id
_entity.type
_entity.pdbx_description
1 polymer ?
#
loop_
_entity_poly.entity_id
_entity_poly.type
_entity_poly.pdbx_seq_one_letter_code
_entity_poly.pdbx_strand_id
1 'polypeptide(L)'
;MVRAKARMALSGSSFMVSIIDRWSRLGDRANAPHSVRCSSHQRRHPMNVLLGVSGLIFVSAATPGPNNIAVLRIAGEQGLKATAAAILGVVLGSLALLIVTQAGLDFVAARHEWLRGAITVGGVGYLLYIGASTIYRSVGTTEGTLAPARKPLSGAWSLFAFQFANPKAWVLVLTAAAAARRSGRSPSEALITLGALLTVIPITCLMGDSSVCPRMSSVWPEASVMTRGTGACWAHWRSWRRMIFD
;
A
#
# COMPACT_ATOMS: atom_id res chain seq x y z
N MET A 1 -3.93 -31.89 43.76
CA MET A 1 -3.36 -33.11 44.37
C MET A 1 -2.64 -34.02 43.35
N VAL A 2 -3.26 -34.36 42.20
CA VAL A 2 -2.63 -35.23 41.16
C VAL A 2 -1.32 -34.65 40.58
N ARG A 3 -1.23 -33.33 40.39
CA ARG A 3 -0.06 -32.65 39.80
C ARG A 3 1.20 -32.66 40.70
N ALA A 4 1.04 -32.67 42.03
CA ALA A 4 2.17 -32.69 42.96
C ALA A 4 2.83 -34.08 42.98
N LYS A 5 2.02 -35.14 42.89
CA LYS A 5 2.49 -36.54 42.82
C LYS A 5 3.26 -36.84 41.53
N ALA A 6 2.86 -36.25 40.40
CA ALA A 6 3.56 -36.37 39.12
C ALA A 6 4.94 -35.65 39.10
N ARG A 7 5.07 -34.50 39.80
CA ARG A 7 6.37 -33.80 39.92
C ARG A 7 7.40 -34.57 40.74
N MET A 8 6.97 -35.25 41.80
CA MET A 8 7.87 -36.05 42.63
C MET A 8 8.39 -37.30 41.90
N ALA A 9 7.58 -37.92 41.04
CA ALA A 9 7.98 -39.12 40.29
C ALA A 9 9.00 -38.85 39.15
N LEU A 10 9.14 -37.61 38.70
CA LEU A 10 9.99 -37.22 37.56
C LEU A 10 11.20 -36.35 37.94
N SER A 11 11.48 -36.24 39.25
CA SER A 11 12.56 -35.44 39.85
C SER A 11 13.98 -35.74 39.30
N GLY A 12 14.19 -36.91 38.69
CA GLY A 12 15.48 -37.30 38.13
C GLY A 12 15.84 -36.69 36.77
N SER A 13 14.92 -36.02 36.08
CA SER A 13 15.21 -35.42 34.76
C SER A 13 14.68 -33.98 34.65
N SER A 14 15.59 -33.01 34.79
CA SER A 14 15.29 -31.56 34.67
C SER A 14 14.54 -31.21 33.38
N PHE A 15 14.70 -32.01 32.32
CA PHE A 15 13.99 -31.86 31.05
C PHE A 15 12.49 -32.16 31.15
N MET A 16 12.08 -33.26 31.79
CA MET A 16 10.66 -33.61 31.98
C MET A 16 9.97 -32.60 32.89
N VAL A 17 10.64 -32.16 33.97
CA VAL A 17 10.11 -31.13 34.87
C VAL A 17 9.88 -29.82 34.11
N SER A 18 10.80 -29.43 33.23
CA SER A 18 10.68 -28.24 32.36
C SER A 18 9.48 -28.34 31.39
N ILE A 19 9.24 -29.53 30.81
CA ILE A 19 8.09 -29.76 29.93
C ILE A 19 6.77 -29.65 30.70
N ILE A 20 6.69 -30.25 31.89
CA ILE A 20 5.50 -30.18 32.75
C ILE A 20 5.22 -28.75 33.19
N ASP A 21 6.25 -28.00 33.57
CA ASP A 21 6.16 -26.59 33.91
C ASP A 21 5.73 -25.72 32.72
N ARG A 22 6.19 -26.05 31.52
CA ARG A 22 5.77 -25.36 30.30
C ARG A 22 4.31 -25.65 29.98
N TRP A 23 3.88 -26.89 30.10
CA TRP A 23 2.49 -27.31 29.89
C TRP A 23 1.54 -26.72 30.94
N SER A 24 1.93 -26.67 32.21
CA SER A 24 1.10 -26.05 33.26
C SER A 24 0.90 -24.56 33.01
N ARG A 25 1.98 -23.84 32.64
CA ARG A 25 1.92 -22.42 32.29
C ARG A 25 1.02 -22.14 31.07
N LEU A 26 0.93 -23.06 30.12
CA LEU A 26 0.02 -22.94 28.98
C LEU A 26 -1.45 -23.12 29.42
N GLY A 27 -1.72 -24.07 30.31
CA GLY A 27 -3.06 -24.26 30.88
C GLY A 27 -3.54 -23.06 31.70
N ASP A 28 -2.66 -22.44 32.49
CA ASP A 28 -3.00 -21.26 33.29
C ASP A 28 -3.30 -20.03 32.41
N ARG A 29 -2.61 -19.89 31.27
CA ARG A 29 -2.93 -18.87 30.24
C ARG A 29 -4.27 -19.13 29.57
N ALA A 30 -4.61 -20.39 29.33
CA ALA A 30 -5.89 -20.78 28.74
C ALA A 30 -7.07 -20.53 29.68
N ASN A 31 -6.84 -20.43 30.99
CA ASN A 31 -7.86 -20.18 32.01
C ASN A 31 -7.83 -18.76 32.60
N ALA A 32 -7.01 -17.86 32.03
CA ALA A 32 -6.93 -16.46 32.47
C ALA A 32 -8.26 -15.72 32.25
N PRO A 33 -8.69 -14.85 33.18
CA PRO A 33 -9.94 -14.10 33.05
C PRO A 33 -9.97 -13.28 31.75
N HIS A 34 -11.16 -13.14 31.14
CA HIS A 34 -11.35 -12.48 29.84
C HIS A 34 -10.73 -11.08 29.76
N SER A 35 -10.70 -10.33 30.86
CA SER A 35 -10.07 -9.01 30.97
C SER A 35 -8.55 -9.02 30.70
N VAL A 36 -7.84 -10.05 31.16
CA VAL A 36 -6.39 -10.22 30.92
C VAL A 36 -6.12 -10.68 29.49
N ARG A 37 -7.03 -11.47 28.91
CA ARG A 37 -6.93 -11.94 27.53
C ARG A 37 -7.09 -10.80 26.53
N CYS A 38 -8.05 -9.90 26.76
CA CYS A 38 -8.20 -8.66 25.98
C CYS A 38 -6.98 -7.74 26.08
N SER A 39 -6.41 -7.58 27.28
CA SER A 39 -5.18 -6.78 27.49
C SER A 39 -3.99 -7.29 26.66
N SER A 40 -3.80 -8.61 26.59
CA SER A 40 -2.68 -9.21 25.84
C SER A 40 -2.79 -9.08 24.32
N HIS A 41 -4.02 -9.12 23.78
CA HIS A 41 -4.28 -8.97 22.34
C HIS A 41 -4.26 -7.49 21.86
N GLN A 42 -4.30 -6.57 22.83
CA GLN A 42 -4.42 -5.12 22.61
C GLN A 42 -3.11 -4.36 22.82
N ARG A 43 -2.03 -5.03 23.25
CA ARG A 43 -0.66 -4.49 23.15
C ARG A 43 -0.12 -4.63 21.73
N ARG A 44 -0.74 -3.92 20.77
CA ARG A 44 -0.08 -3.63 19.50
C ARG A 44 0.66 -2.31 19.69
N HIS A 45 1.98 -2.37 19.76
CA HIS A 45 2.81 -1.17 19.85
C HIS A 45 2.46 -0.23 18.68
N PRO A 46 2.08 1.03 18.91
CA PRO A 46 1.68 1.97 17.84
C PRO A 46 2.80 2.20 16.81
N MET A 47 4.06 1.95 17.19
CA MET A 47 5.22 1.92 16.30
C MET A 47 5.10 0.86 15.19
N ASN A 48 4.55 -0.31 15.48
CA ASN A 48 4.43 -1.39 14.48
C ASN A 48 3.44 -1.03 13.37
N VAL A 49 2.40 -0.28 13.70
CA VAL A 49 1.40 0.19 12.73
C VAL A 49 2.00 1.25 11.82
N LEU A 50 2.73 2.21 12.40
CA LEU A 50 3.35 3.27 11.62
C LEU A 50 4.41 2.71 10.66
N LEU A 51 5.27 1.81 11.14
CA LEU A 51 6.25 1.11 10.30
C LEU A 51 5.57 0.34 9.16
N GLY A 52 4.48 -0.37 9.45
CA GLY A 52 3.72 -1.10 8.44
C GLY A 52 3.10 -0.17 7.38
N VAL A 53 2.51 0.96 7.80
CA VAL A 53 1.93 1.95 6.88
C VAL A 53 3.00 2.64 6.05
N SER A 54 4.11 3.05 6.65
CA SER A 54 5.25 3.63 5.92
C SER A 54 5.80 2.66 4.87
N GLY A 55 5.97 1.38 5.23
CA GLY A 55 6.39 0.33 4.32
C GLY A 55 5.39 0.12 3.17
N LEU A 56 4.10 0.10 3.48
CA LEU A 56 3.04 0.00 2.47
C LEU A 56 3.07 1.18 1.48
N ILE A 57 3.18 2.42 1.98
CA ILE A 57 3.26 3.62 1.13
C ILE A 57 4.55 3.58 0.29
N PHE A 58 5.67 3.18 0.88
CA PHE A 58 6.95 3.07 0.18
C PHE A 58 6.89 2.03 -0.95
N VAL A 59 6.47 0.80 -0.67
CA VAL A 59 6.33 -0.25 -1.69
C VAL A 59 5.36 0.20 -2.78
N SER A 60 4.23 0.81 -2.40
CA SER A 60 3.27 1.34 -3.37
C SER A 60 3.89 2.44 -4.23
N ALA A 61 4.66 3.36 -3.67
CA ALA A 61 5.32 4.43 -4.41
C ALA A 61 6.42 3.90 -5.35
N ALA A 62 7.22 2.92 -4.89
CA ALA A 62 8.29 2.31 -5.67
C ALA A 62 7.78 1.37 -6.78
N THR A 63 6.62 0.74 -6.60
CA THR A 63 6.09 -0.23 -7.58
C THR A 63 5.64 0.49 -8.86
N PRO A 64 6.11 0.07 -10.06
CA PRO A 64 5.74 0.69 -11.32
C PRO A 64 4.23 0.60 -11.53
N GLY A 65 3.60 1.78 -11.60
CA GLY A 65 2.16 1.91 -11.81
C GLY A 65 1.83 3.12 -12.67
N PRO A 66 0.54 3.42 -12.87
CA PRO A 66 0.12 4.50 -13.76
C PRO A 66 0.74 5.86 -13.44
N ASN A 67 0.89 6.20 -12.14
CA ASN A 67 1.53 7.45 -11.71
C ASN A 67 3.01 7.48 -12.09
N ASN A 68 3.76 6.42 -11.81
CA ASN A 68 5.20 6.36 -12.09
C ASN A 68 5.45 6.42 -13.60
N ILE A 69 4.63 5.73 -14.40
CA ILE A 69 4.73 5.75 -15.86
C ILE A 69 4.44 7.16 -16.41
N ALA A 70 3.39 7.81 -15.94
CA ALA A 70 3.03 9.16 -16.37
C ALA A 70 4.12 10.18 -15.99
N VAL A 71 4.63 10.11 -14.76
CA VAL A 71 5.69 11.01 -14.26
C VAL A 71 7.01 10.78 -15.02
N LEU A 72 7.39 9.52 -15.29
CA LEU A 72 8.58 9.20 -16.10
C LEU A 72 8.46 9.72 -17.53
N ARG A 73 7.28 9.61 -18.15
CA ARG A 73 7.02 10.17 -19.48
C ARG A 73 7.19 11.69 -19.47
N ILE A 74 6.63 12.38 -18.47
CA ILE A 74 6.76 13.83 -18.32
C ILE A 74 8.23 14.22 -18.09
N ALA A 75 8.99 13.43 -17.33
CA ALA A 75 10.41 13.67 -17.11
C ALA A 75 11.24 13.57 -18.41
N GLY A 76 10.97 12.58 -19.25
CA GLY A 76 11.66 12.39 -20.53
C GLY A 76 11.28 13.42 -21.60
N GLU A 77 10.02 13.88 -21.62
CA GLU A 77 9.52 14.77 -22.69
C GLU A 77 9.51 16.26 -22.33
N GLN A 78 9.26 16.59 -21.06
CA GLN A 78 9.00 17.98 -20.60
C GLN A 78 10.01 18.46 -19.54
N GLY A 79 10.93 17.58 -19.12
CA GLY A 79 12.00 17.89 -18.17
C GLY A 79 11.57 17.96 -16.70
N LEU A 80 12.56 18.09 -15.81
CA LEU A 80 12.38 17.94 -14.36
C LEU A 80 11.43 18.98 -13.72
N LYS A 81 11.33 20.19 -14.29
CA LYS A 81 10.40 21.22 -13.78
C LYS A 81 8.95 20.79 -13.97
N ALA A 82 8.61 20.25 -15.14
CA ALA A 82 7.27 19.72 -15.41
C ALA A 82 6.99 18.46 -14.57
N THR A 83 8.00 17.62 -14.35
CA THR A 83 7.93 16.47 -13.44
C THR A 83 7.59 16.88 -12.02
N ALA A 84 8.25 17.91 -11.48
CA ALA A 84 7.98 18.38 -10.12
C ALA A 84 6.52 18.85 -9.97
N ALA A 85 6.01 19.58 -10.95
CA ALA A 85 4.60 19.99 -10.98
C ALA A 85 3.65 18.79 -11.09
N ALA A 86 3.99 17.80 -11.92
CA ALA A 86 3.25 16.55 -12.07
C ALA A 86 3.16 15.77 -10.75
N ILE A 87 4.28 15.61 -10.04
CA ILE A 87 4.37 14.96 -8.73
C ILE A 87 3.52 15.71 -7.70
N LEU A 88 3.55 17.05 -7.71
CA LEU A 88 2.70 17.85 -6.84
C LEU A 88 1.21 17.55 -7.07
N GLY A 89 0.78 17.39 -8.33
CA GLY A 89 -0.57 16.96 -8.67
C GLY A 89 -0.94 15.61 -8.05
N VAL A 90 -0.05 14.61 -8.15
CA VAL A 90 -0.24 13.28 -7.55
C VAL A 90 -0.37 13.37 -6.02
N VAL A 91 0.49 14.17 -5.38
CA VAL A 91 0.49 14.35 -3.92
C VAL A 91 -0.81 15.02 -3.47
N LEU A 92 -1.17 16.15 -4.08
CA LEU A 92 -2.39 16.89 -3.75
C LEU A 92 -3.64 16.03 -3.95
N GLY A 93 -3.70 15.24 -5.03
CA GLY A 93 -4.81 14.31 -5.26
C GLY A 93 -4.88 13.20 -4.21
N SER A 94 -3.73 12.68 -3.77
CA SER A 94 -3.65 11.68 -2.69
C SER A 94 -4.10 12.26 -1.35
N LEU A 95 -3.74 13.51 -1.05
CA LEU A 95 -4.18 14.21 0.15
C LEU A 95 -5.69 14.50 0.12
N ALA A 96 -6.23 14.89 -1.03
CA ALA A 96 -7.68 15.06 -1.20
C ALA A 96 -8.42 13.74 -0.96
N LEU A 97 -7.93 12.63 -1.52
CA LEU A 97 -8.46 11.30 -1.25
C LEU A 97 -8.38 10.92 0.23
N LEU A 98 -7.28 11.26 0.92
CA LEU A 98 -7.14 11.01 2.35
C LEU A 98 -8.21 11.73 3.16
N ILE A 99 -8.45 13.01 2.87
CA ILE A 99 -9.48 13.82 3.54
C ILE A 99 -10.86 13.20 3.31
N VAL A 100 -11.21 12.90 2.06
CA VAL A 100 -12.49 12.27 1.69
C VAL A 100 -12.66 10.92 2.41
N THR A 101 -11.59 10.13 2.47
CA THR A 101 -11.61 8.81 3.09
C THR A 101 -11.79 8.90 4.60
N GLN A 102 -11.08 9.80 5.29
CA GLN A 102 -11.23 10.00 6.73
C GLN A 102 -12.64 10.50 7.08
N ALA A 103 -13.16 11.48 6.34
CA ALA A 103 -14.52 11.99 6.54
C ALA A 103 -15.59 10.90 6.31
N GLY A 104 -15.43 10.09 5.26
CA GLY A 104 -16.33 8.96 4.97
C GLY A 104 -16.26 7.86 6.04
N LEU A 105 -15.06 7.58 6.54
CA LEU A 105 -14.82 6.64 7.63
C LEU A 105 -15.52 7.08 8.93
N ASP A 106 -15.52 8.36 9.24
CA ASP A 106 -16.22 8.92 10.40
C ASP A 106 -17.73 8.86 10.23
N PHE A 107 -18.24 9.16 9.03
CA PHE A 107 -19.66 9.05 8.70
C PHE A 107 -20.19 7.61 8.84
N VAL A 108 -19.46 6.62 8.30
CA VAL A 108 -19.84 5.20 8.39
C VAL A 108 -19.73 4.68 9.82
N ALA A 109 -18.71 5.09 10.56
CA ALA A 109 -18.52 4.69 11.96
C ALA A 109 -19.62 5.22 12.89
N ALA A 110 -20.20 6.38 12.57
CA ALA A 110 -21.15 7.04 13.45
C ALA A 110 -22.56 6.45 13.44
N ARG A 111 -23.03 5.79 12.35
CA ARG A 111 -24.49 5.56 12.21
C ARG A 111 -24.99 4.23 11.62
N HIS A 112 -24.23 3.42 10.88
CA HIS A 112 -24.84 2.23 10.23
C HIS A 112 -23.86 1.08 9.97
N GLU A 113 -23.88 0.04 10.82
CA GLU A 113 -23.04 -1.17 10.67
C GLU A 113 -23.35 -1.96 9.38
N TRP A 114 -24.60 -1.94 8.92
CA TRP A 114 -25.00 -2.54 7.64
C TRP A 114 -24.36 -1.83 6.43
N LEU A 115 -24.16 -0.51 6.51
CA LEU A 115 -23.58 0.28 5.44
C LEU A 115 -22.10 -0.06 5.22
N ARG A 116 -21.38 -0.37 6.32
CA ARG A 116 -20.00 -0.89 6.26
C ARG A 116 -19.92 -2.20 5.50
N GLY A 117 -20.86 -3.11 5.73
CA GLY A 117 -20.95 -4.39 5.03
C GLY A 117 -21.24 -4.22 3.55
N ALA A 118 -22.25 -3.41 3.19
CA ALA A 118 -22.63 -3.15 1.82
C ALA A 118 -21.49 -2.50 1.00
N ILE A 119 -20.82 -1.49 1.56
CA ILE A 119 -19.67 -0.82 0.92
C ILE A 119 -18.52 -1.80 0.73
N THR A 120 -18.26 -2.68 1.71
CA THR A 120 -17.18 -3.67 1.63
C THR A 120 -17.42 -4.67 0.51
N VAL A 121 -18.61 -5.26 0.46
CA VAL A 121 -18.98 -6.24 -0.58
C VAL A 121 -19.01 -5.59 -1.95
N GLY A 122 -19.62 -4.40 -2.06
CA GLY A 122 -19.64 -3.64 -3.31
C GLY A 122 -18.25 -3.23 -3.79
N GLY A 123 -17.38 -2.78 -2.87
CA GLY A 123 -16.01 -2.41 -3.18
C GLY A 123 -15.15 -3.58 -3.65
N VAL A 124 -15.28 -4.75 -3.01
CA VAL A 124 -14.61 -5.99 -3.47
C VAL A 124 -15.10 -6.37 -4.86
N GLY A 125 -16.41 -6.38 -5.09
CA GLY A 125 -16.99 -6.69 -6.41
C GLY A 125 -16.50 -5.73 -7.49
N TYR A 126 -16.45 -4.43 -7.19
CA TYR A 126 -15.97 -3.41 -8.12
C TYR A 126 -14.48 -3.54 -8.44
N LEU A 127 -13.64 -3.85 -7.44
CA LEU A 127 -12.21 -4.08 -7.66
C LEU A 127 -11.96 -5.35 -8.48
N LEU A 128 -12.72 -6.42 -8.24
CA LEU A 128 -12.69 -7.62 -9.09
C LEU A 128 -13.10 -7.29 -10.52
N TYR A 129 -14.14 -6.46 -10.70
CA TYR A 129 -14.55 -5.99 -12.03
C TYR A 129 -13.46 -5.19 -12.74
N ILE A 130 -12.84 -4.20 -12.08
CA ILE A 130 -11.74 -3.43 -12.67
C ILE A 130 -10.52 -4.31 -12.96
N GLY A 131 -10.14 -5.19 -12.02
CA GLY A 131 -9.03 -6.12 -12.19
C GLY A 131 -9.25 -7.04 -13.38
N ALA A 132 -10.43 -7.67 -13.44
CA ALA A 132 -10.85 -8.51 -14.57
C ALA A 132 -10.85 -7.71 -15.88
N SER A 133 -11.49 -6.54 -15.93
CA SER A 133 -11.55 -5.68 -17.12
C SER A 133 -10.17 -5.27 -17.62
N THR A 134 -9.22 -5.00 -16.70
CA THR A 134 -7.83 -4.67 -17.05
C THR A 134 -7.11 -5.88 -17.63
N ILE A 135 -7.27 -7.06 -17.04
CA ILE A 135 -6.69 -8.32 -17.54
C ILE A 135 -7.28 -8.64 -18.93
N TYR A 136 -8.60 -8.64 -19.08
CA TYR A 136 -9.29 -8.89 -20.35
C TYR A 136 -8.85 -7.93 -21.45
N ARG A 137 -8.69 -6.63 -21.15
CA ARG A 137 -8.20 -5.64 -22.11
C ARG A 137 -6.72 -5.80 -22.43
N SER A 138 -5.90 -6.26 -21.48
CA SER A 138 -4.48 -6.53 -21.71
C SER A 138 -4.21 -7.80 -22.52
N VAL A 139 -5.15 -8.75 -22.52
CA VAL A 139 -5.09 -9.98 -23.32
C VAL A 139 -5.65 -9.77 -24.74
N GLY A 140 -6.50 -8.75 -24.95
CA GLY A 140 -7.22 -8.49 -26.20
C GLY A 140 -6.56 -7.55 -27.22
N THR A 141 -5.28 -7.20 -27.11
CA THR A 141 -4.64 -6.32 -28.11
C THR A 141 -3.95 -7.13 -29.21
N THR A 142 -4.71 -7.58 -30.20
CA THR A 142 -4.16 -7.97 -31.50
C THR A 142 -4.88 -7.33 -32.69
N GLU A 143 -6.06 -6.71 -32.56
CA GLU A 143 -6.71 -6.14 -33.75
C GLU A 143 -7.10 -4.68 -33.60
N GLY A 144 -6.70 -3.92 -34.63
CA GLY A 144 -6.86 -2.50 -34.76
C GLY A 144 -8.33 -2.10 -34.75
N THR A 145 -8.73 -1.45 -33.68
CA THR A 145 -9.83 -0.48 -33.71
C THR A 145 -9.27 0.83 -33.20
N LEU A 146 -9.39 1.86 -34.05
CA LEU A 146 -9.00 3.25 -33.79
C LEU A 146 -9.85 3.82 -32.66
N ALA A 147 -9.61 3.39 -31.42
CA ALA A 147 -10.01 4.18 -30.27
C ALA A 147 -9.24 5.51 -30.36
N PRO A 148 -9.91 6.67 -30.21
CA PRO A 148 -9.23 7.95 -30.25
C PRO A 148 -8.06 7.90 -29.27
N ALA A 149 -6.84 8.18 -29.76
CA ALA A 149 -5.63 8.15 -28.96
C ALA A 149 -5.89 8.96 -27.68
N ARG A 150 -6.05 8.27 -26.54
CA ARG A 150 -6.29 8.94 -25.26
C ARG A 150 -5.14 9.91 -25.06
N LYS A 151 -5.46 11.20 -24.94
CA LYS A 151 -4.45 12.22 -24.70
C LYS A 151 -3.58 11.76 -23.53
N PRO A 152 -2.24 11.73 -23.69
CA PRO A 152 -1.36 11.32 -22.61
C PRO A 152 -1.63 12.20 -21.38
N LEU A 153 -1.65 11.59 -20.20
CA LEU A 153 -1.76 12.32 -18.94
C LEU A 153 -0.57 13.29 -18.85
N SER A 154 -0.85 14.58 -18.94
CA SER A 154 0.16 15.64 -18.93
C SER A 154 -0.21 16.72 -17.92
N GLY A 155 0.75 17.13 -17.10
CA GLY A 155 0.60 18.25 -16.17
C GLY A 155 -0.02 17.90 -14.80
N ALA A 156 0.12 18.83 -13.86
CA ALA A 156 -0.28 18.66 -12.46
C ALA A 156 -1.78 18.37 -12.28
N TRP A 157 -2.64 19.11 -12.99
CA TRP A 157 -4.09 18.98 -12.85
C TRP A 157 -4.64 17.64 -13.32
N SER A 158 -4.12 17.13 -14.45
CA SER A 158 -4.56 15.82 -14.96
C SER A 158 -4.17 14.70 -14.00
N LEU A 159 -2.97 14.77 -13.41
CA LEU A 159 -2.52 13.79 -12.42
C LEU A 159 -3.25 13.93 -11.07
N PHE A 160 -3.61 15.14 -10.67
CA PHE A 160 -4.50 15.36 -9.54
C PHE A 160 -5.85 14.66 -9.74
N ALA A 161 -6.52 14.94 -10.86
CA ALA A 161 -7.82 14.33 -11.17
C ALA A 161 -7.72 12.81 -11.36
N PHE A 162 -6.60 12.34 -11.92
CA PHE A 162 -6.34 10.93 -12.13
C PHE A 162 -6.30 10.13 -10.82
N GLN A 163 -5.89 10.74 -9.69
CA GLN A 163 -5.89 10.05 -8.40
C GLN A 163 -7.28 9.51 -8.03
N PHE A 164 -8.35 10.25 -8.36
CA PHE A 164 -9.73 9.81 -8.08
C PHE A 164 -10.18 8.63 -8.93
N ALA A 165 -9.62 8.47 -10.14
CA ALA A 165 -9.87 7.32 -11.00
C ALA A 165 -8.92 6.15 -10.72
N ASN A 166 -7.89 6.37 -9.90
CA ASN A 166 -6.80 5.43 -9.69
C ASN A 166 -7.13 4.44 -8.55
N PRO A 167 -7.45 3.17 -8.85
CA PRO A 167 -7.79 2.19 -7.81
C PRO A 167 -6.62 1.91 -6.85
N LYS A 168 -5.36 2.05 -7.32
CA LYS A 168 -4.17 1.93 -6.47
C LYS A 168 -4.15 3.02 -5.41
N ALA A 169 -4.54 4.25 -5.76
CA ALA A 169 -4.59 5.37 -4.82
C ALA A 169 -5.68 5.16 -3.75
N TRP A 170 -6.87 4.76 -4.16
CA TRP A 170 -7.97 4.42 -3.24
C TRP A 170 -7.59 3.31 -2.26
N VAL A 171 -7.09 2.18 -2.76
CA VAL A 171 -6.70 1.04 -1.92
C VAL A 171 -5.61 1.45 -0.93
N LEU A 172 -4.61 2.21 -1.37
CA LEU A 172 -3.53 2.68 -0.50
C LEU A 172 -4.08 3.57 0.64
N VAL A 173 -4.86 4.58 0.30
CA VAL A 173 -5.39 5.56 1.27
C VAL A 173 -6.36 4.89 2.23
N LEU A 174 -7.28 4.04 1.75
CA LEU A 174 -8.22 3.29 2.60
C LEU A 174 -7.49 2.37 3.57
N THR A 175 -6.46 1.65 3.10
CA THR A 175 -5.67 0.74 3.95
C THR A 175 -4.88 1.52 5.00
N ALA A 176 -4.23 2.61 4.62
CA ALA A 176 -3.48 3.47 5.54
C ALA A 176 -4.39 4.14 6.58
N ALA A 177 -5.55 4.65 6.15
CA ALA A 177 -6.57 5.24 7.02
C ALA A 177 -7.12 4.23 8.04
N ALA A 178 -7.48 3.03 7.59
CA ALA A 178 -7.96 1.96 8.46
C ALA A 178 -6.89 1.50 9.45
N ALA A 179 -5.63 1.38 9.02
CA ALA A 179 -4.51 1.06 9.88
C ALA A 179 -4.29 2.14 10.95
N ALA A 180 -4.36 3.43 10.59
CA ALA A 180 -4.18 4.53 11.53
C ALA A 180 -5.24 4.53 12.64
N ARG A 181 -6.51 4.22 12.35
CA ARG A 181 -7.56 4.10 13.39
C ARG A 181 -7.25 3.01 14.41
N ARG A 182 -6.58 1.92 14.01
CA ARG A 182 -6.16 0.85 14.93
C ARG A 182 -5.00 1.25 15.84
N SER A 183 -4.33 2.36 15.55
CA SER A 183 -3.22 2.86 16.39
C SER A 183 -3.69 3.64 17.62
N GLY A 184 -5.00 3.92 17.75
CA GLY A 184 -5.57 4.66 18.88
C GLY A 184 -5.27 6.16 18.88
N ARG A 185 -4.70 6.70 17.80
CA ARG A 185 -4.46 8.14 17.62
C ARG A 185 -5.76 8.91 17.43
N SER A 186 -5.75 10.18 17.83
CA SER A 186 -6.84 11.09 17.49
C SER A 186 -6.97 11.24 15.96
N PRO A 187 -8.17 11.52 15.42
CA PRO A 187 -8.37 11.67 13.97
C PRO A 187 -7.46 12.74 13.35
N SER A 188 -7.23 13.85 14.04
CA SER A 188 -6.34 14.93 13.58
C SER A 188 -4.87 14.48 13.53
N GLU A 189 -4.37 13.79 14.55
CA GLU A 189 -3.02 13.22 14.53
C GLU A 189 -2.83 12.19 13.42
N ALA A 190 -3.84 11.34 13.20
CA ALA A 190 -3.83 10.36 12.12
C ALA A 190 -3.77 11.06 10.75
N LEU A 191 -4.57 12.11 10.55
CA LEU A 191 -4.60 12.89 9.32
C LEU A 191 -3.25 13.56 9.04
N ILE A 192 -2.65 14.22 10.04
CA ILE A 192 -1.34 14.88 9.91
C ILE A 192 -0.25 13.86 9.60
N THR A 193 -0.22 12.75 10.35
CA THR A 193 0.80 11.70 10.18
C THR A 193 0.70 11.05 8.79
N LEU A 194 -0.50 10.65 8.37
CA LEU A 194 -0.72 10.05 7.05
C LEU A 194 -0.46 11.05 5.92
N GLY A 195 -0.87 12.31 6.09
CA GLY A 195 -0.61 13.38 5.14
C GLY A 195 0.89 13.61 4.94
N ALA A 196 1.67 13.64 6.03
CA ALA A 196 3.12 13.73 5.96
C ALA A 196 3.73 12.53 5.21
N LEU A 197 3.32 11.30 5.53
CA LEU A 197 3.83 10.09 4.85
C LEU A 197 3.47 10.05 3.35
N LEU A 198 2.22 10.39 3.00
CA LEU A 198 1.74 10.46 1.61
C LEU A 198 2.31 11.65 0.82
N THR A 199 2.98 12.58 1.49
CA THR A 199 3.71 13.68 0.85
C THR A 199 5.18 13.30 0.68
N VAL A 200 5.87 13.00 1.78
CA VAL A 200 7.32 12.78 1.78
C VAL A 200 7.70 11.56 0.95
N ILE A 201 7.05 10.41 1.17
CA ILE A 201 7.45 9.16 0.52
C ILE A 201 7.22 9.24 -1.01
N PRO A 202 6.04 9.61 -1.52
CA PRO A 202 5.83 9.70 -2.96
C PRO A 202 6.70 10.76 -3.64
N ILE A 203 6.95 11.91 -2.99
CA ILE A 203 7.86 12.92 -3.55
C ILE A 203 9.26 12.33 -3.71
N THR A 204 9.81 11.73 -2.65
CA THR A 204 11.17 11.17 -2.68
C THR A 204 11.28 10.04 -3.71
N CYS A 205 10.32 9.10 -3.74
CA CYS A 205 10.34 7.99 -4.69
C CYS A 205 10.19 8.46 -6.15
N LEU A 206 9.18 9.29 -6.45
CA LEU A 206 8.90 9.73 -7.82
C LEU A 206 9.98 10.67 -8.36
N MET A 207 10.55 11.54 -7.52
CA MET A 207 11.69 12.37 -7.92
C MET A 207 12.95 11.52 -8.16
N GLY A 208 13.20 10.52 -7.31
CA GLY A 208 14.29 9.56 -7.50
C GLY A 208 14.19 8.87 -8.86
N ASP A 209 13.03 8.28 -9.16
CA ASP A 209 12.75 7.60 -10.43
C ASP A 209 12.97 8.54 -11.63
N SER A 210 12.49 9.78 -11.51
CA SER A 210 12.57 10.79 -12.57
C SER A 210 13.97 11.35 -12.80
N SER A 211 14.82 11.35 -11.77
CA SER A 211 16.20 11.86 -11.87
C SER A 211 17.12 10.85 -12.53
N VAL A 212 16.83 9.55 -12.40
CA VAL A 212 17.57 8.46 -13.03
C VAL A 212 17.24 8.38 -14.54
N CYS A 213 16.00 8.66 -14.93
CA CYS A 213 15.53 8.46 -16.30
C CYS A 213 16.32 9.24 -17.39
N PRO A 214 16.60 10.56 -17.27
CA PRO A 214 17.39 11.30 -18.27
C PRO A 214 18.83 10.80 -18.38
N ARG A 215 19.40 10.35 -17.25
CA ARG A 215 20.77 9.82 -17.18
C ARG A 215 20.87 8.42 -17.81
N MET A 216 19.77 7.66 -17.84
CA MET A 216 19.72 6.37 -18.50
C MET A 216 19.60 6.51 -20.03
N SER A 217 18.85 7.51 -20.51
CA SER A 217 18.77 7.81 -21.96
C SER A 217 20.09 8.30 -22.57
N SER A 218 20.99 8.90 -21.78
CA SER A 218 22.33 9.26 -22.25
C SER A 218 23.30 8.07 -22.32
N VAL A 219 23.06 7.02 -21.53
CA VAL A 219 23.91 5.80 -21.50
C VAL A 219 23.43 4.77 -22.54
N TRP A 220 22.15 4.78 -22.91
CA TRP A 220 21.57 3.89 -23.91
C TRP A 220 20.85 4.69 -25.01
N PRO A 221 21.57 5.18 -26.03
CA PRO A 221 20.98 5.96 -27.12
C PRO A 221 19.92 5.16 -27.90
N GLU A 222 20.07 3.84 -28.03
CA GLU A 222 19.08 2.95 -28.67
C GLU A 222 17.75 2.87 -27.90
N ALA A 223 17.75 3.15 -26.60
CA ALA A 223 16.52 3.25 -25.81
C ALA A 223 15.68 4.47 -26.23
N SER A 224 16.27 5.49 -26.86
CA SER A 224 15.55 6.68 -27.36
C SER A 224 14.68 6.42 -28.60
N VAL A 225 14.93 5.32 -29.32
CA VAL A 225 14.03 4.82 -30.38
C VAL A 225 12.96 3.92 -29.77
N MET A 226 13.30 3.21 -28.68
CA MET A 226 12.40 2.35 -27.90
C MET A 226 11.53 3.10 -26.87
N THR A 227 11.65 4.43 -26.76
CA THR A 227 10.79 5.28 -25.94
C THR A 227 9.51 5.69 -26.68
N ARG A 228 9.47 5.56 -28.01
CA ARG A 228 8.24 5.77 -28.81
C ARG A 228 7.18 4.68 -28.63
N GLY A 229 7.54 3.54 -28.03
CA GLY A 229 6.60 2.47 -27.71
C GLY A 229 7.02 1.69 -26.47
N THR A 230 6.59 2.14 -25.29
CA THR A 230 6.45 1.34 -24.04
C THR A 230 7.66 0.52 -23.50
N GLY A 231 8.81 0.49 -24.17
CA GLY A 231 9.86 -0.52 -23.93
C GLY A 231 10.83 -0.23 -22.80
N ALA A 232 11.12 1.04 -22.49
CA ALA A 232 12.07 1.40 -21.43
C ALA A 232 11.54 1.07 -20.02
N CYS A 233 10.23 1.24 -19.78
CA CYS A 233 9.58 0.84 -18.53
C CYS A 233 9.62 -0.70 -18.34
N TRP A 234 9.60 -1.44 -19.45
CA TRP A 234 9.70 -2.89 -19.48
C TRP A 234 11.10 -3.43 -19.15
N ALA A 235 12.17 -2.67 -19.39
CA ALA A 235 13.53 -3.05 -19.03
C ALA A 235 13.78 -2.93 -17.52
N HIS A 236 13.28 -1.86 -16.90
CA HIS A 236 13.28 -1.73 -15.44
C HIS A 236 12.39 -2.80 -14.78
N TRP A 237 11.21 -3.08 -15.33
CA TRP A 237 10.35 -4.16 -14.86
C TRP A 237 11.00 -5.56 -15.01
N ARG A 238 11.69 -5.83 -16.13
CA ARG A 238 12.44 -7.09 -16.33
C ARG A 238 13.64 -7.22 -15.39
N SER A 239 14.24 -6.12 -14.95
CA SER A 239 15.30 -6.12 -13.94
C SER A 239 14.73 -6.38 -12.54
N TRP A 240 13.67 -5.66 -12.18
CA TRP A 240 12.98 -5.81 -10.89
C TRP A 240 12.33 -7.19 -10.71
N ARG A 241 11.70 -7.72 -11.76
CA ARG A 241 11.12 -9.08 -11.75
C ARG A 241 12.17 -10.14 -11.52
N ARG A 242 13.35 -10.00 -12.12
CA ARG A 242 14.50 -10.91 -11.93
C ARG A 242 15.13 -10.83 -10.54
N MET A 243 14.97 -9.72 -9.81
CA MET A 243 15.46 -9.60 -8.43
C MET A 243 14.53 -10.22 -7.38
N ILE A 244 13.24 -10.42 -7.72
CA ILE A 244 12.22 -10.87 -6.75
C ILE A 244 11.79 -12.32 -7.02
N PHE A 245 11.80 -12.76 -8.27
CA PHE A 245 11.21 -14.03 -8.69
C PHE A 245 12.19 -15.05 -9.27
N ASP A 246 13.45 -14.66 -9.53
CA ASP A 246 14.56 -15.55 -9.87
C ASP A 246 15.63 -15.46 -8.76
#